data_AF-A0A9E3JLU1-F1
#
_entry.id   AF-A0A9E3JLU1-F1
#
_cell.length_a   1.000
_cell.length_b   1.000
_cell.length_c   1.000
_cell.angle_alpha   90.00
_cell.angle_beta   90.00
_cell.angle_gamma   90.00
#
_symmetry.space_group_name_H-M   'P 1'
#
loop_
_entity.id
_entity.type
_entity.pdbx_description
1 polymer ?
#
loop_
_entity_poly.entity_id
_entity_poly.type
_entity_poly.pdbx_seq_one_letter_code
_entity_poly.pdbx_strand_id
1 'polypeptide(L)'
;MSATDTQAGDHLIERIPRCSATTQALIRMLIERDERGRKKYGATLDRDDLSHNEWLQHMAEELLDGAGYALAAMRTDALENPHG
;
A
#
# COMPACT_ATOMS: atom_id res chain seq x y z
N MET A 1 -43.64 -20.67 14.90
CA MET A 1 -42.32 -20.44 15.51
C MET A 1 -41.27 -20.88 14.51
N SER A 2 -40.45 -19.96 14.00
CA SER A 2 -39.11 -20.28 13.52
C SER A 2 -38.32 -18.97 13.52
N ALA A 3 -37.34 -18.89 14.40
CA ALA A 3 -36.33 -17.86 14.40
C ALA A 3 -35.19 -18.33 13.47
N THR A 4 -34.82 -17.49 12.52
CA THR A 4 -33.49 -17.42 11.89
C THR A 4 -33.49 -16.12 11.07
N ASP A 5 -32.46 -15.31 11.02
CA ASP A 5 -31.33 -15.09 11.90
C ASP A 5 -30.81 -13.73 11.44
N THR A 6 -30.31 -12.93 12.36
CA THR A 6 -29.69 -11.66 12.06
C THR A 6 -28.49 -11.91 11.16
N GLN A 7 -28.44 -11.30 9.98
CA GLN A 7 -27.16 -10.97 9.36
C GLN A 7 -27.11 -9.46 9.15
N ALA A 8 -26.75 -8.81 10.25
CA ALA A 8 -26.20 -7.47 10.26
C ALA A 8 -24.85 -7.49 9.53
N GLY A 9 -24.64 -6.45 8.72
CA GLY A 9 -23.31 -5.92 8.40
C GLY A 9 -22.55 -6.64 7.29
N ASP A 10 -22.82 -6.27 6.03
CA ASP A 10 -21.75 -6.23 5.02
C ASP A 10 -22.09 -5.32 3.81
N HIS A 11 -22.65 -4.13 4.07
CA HIS A 11 -23.06 -3.20 3.01
C HIS A 11 -22.07 -2.03 2.76
N LEU A 12 -20.83 -2.15 3.25
CA LEU A 12 -19.78 -1.13 3.01
C LEU A 12 -18.69 -1.59 2.03
N ILE A 13 -18.79 -2.76 1.40
CA ILE A 13 -17.98 -3.07 0.22
C ILE A 13 -18.71 -2.52 -1.00
N GLU A 14 -18.73 -1.19 -1.10
CA GLU A 14 -19.15 -0.49 -2.30
C GLU A 14 -18.29 -1.00 -3.46
N ARG A 15 -18.95 -1.66 -4.43
CA ARG A 15 -18.42 -2.18 -5.71
C ARG A 15 -17.02 -1.68 -6.05
N ILE A 16 -16.00 -2.52 -5.80
CA ILE A 16 -14.65 -2.28 -6.33
C ILE A 16 -14.80 -1.96 -7.83
N PRO A 17 -14.28 -0.82 -8.32
CA PRO A 17 -14.34 -0.47 -9.73
C PRO A 17 -13.85 -1.65 -10.57
N ARG A 18 -14.48 -1.95 -11.71
CA ARG A 18 -13.96 -2.98 -12.63
C ARG A 18 -12.62 -2.49 -13.19
N CYS A 19 -11.53 -2.82 -12.51
CA CYS A 19 -10.17 -2.56 -12.91
C CYS A 19 -9.38 -3.87 -13.00
N SER A 20 -8.19 -3.82 -13.60
CA SER A 20 -7.34 -5.00 -13.78
C SER A 20 -6.97 -5.61 -12.42
N ALA A 21 -6.58 -6.89 -12.42
CA ALA A 21 -6.10 -7.55 -11.19
C ALA A 21 -4.96 -6.79 -10.52
N THR A 22 -4.05 -6.21 -11.31
CA THR A 22 -2.95 -5.35 -10.83
C THR A 22 -3.48 -4.11 -10.12
N THR A 23 -4.43 -3.39 -10.72
CA THR A 23 -5.03 -2.21 -10.08
C THR A 23 -5.76 -2.59 -8.78
N GLN A 24 -6.47 -3.70 -8.75
CA GLN A 24 -7.11 -4.18 -7.51
C GLN A 24 -6.09 -4.52 -6.42
N ALA A 25 -4.94 -5.11 -6.79
CA ALA A 25 -3.87 -5.37 -5.83
C ALA A 25 -3.28 -4.07 -5.28
N LEU A 26 -3.04 -3.07 -6.13
CA LEU A 26 -2.57 -1.75 -5.70
C LEU A 26 -3.56 -1.07 -4.75
N ILE A 27 -4.86 -1.13 -5.03
CA ILE A 27 -5.89 -0.58 -4.14
C ILE A 27 -5.81 -1.23 -2.75
N ARG A 28 -5.71 -2.57 -2.67
CA ARG A 28 -5.56 -3.27 -1.39
C ARG A 28 -4.28 -2.85 -0.65
N MET A 29 -3.16 -2.76 -1.35
CA MET A 29 -1.89 -2.33 -0.75
C MET A 29 -1.96 -0.90 -0.18
N LEU A 30 -2.70 0.01 -0.85
CA LEU A 30 -2.92 1.37 -0.38
C LEU A 30 -3.74 1.39 0.92
N ILE A 31 -4.84 0.63 0.97
CA ILE A 31 -5.69 0.50 2.17
C ILE A 31 -4.88 -0.05 3.35
N GLU A 32 -4.12 -1.12 3.14
CA GLU A 32 -3.28 -1.70 4.19
C GLU A 32 -2.17 -0.74 4.66
N ARG A 33 -1.58 0.05 3.74
CA ARG A 33 -0.58 1.06 4.10
C ARG A 33 -1.19 2.15 4.97
N ASP A 34 -2.38 2.61 4.64
CA ASP A 34 -3.12 3.60 5.41
C ASP A 34 -3.40 3.11 6.86
N GLU A 35 -3.84 1.87 7.01
CA GLU A 35 -4.02 1.24 8.33
C GLU A 35 -2.70 1.12 9.12
N ARG A 36 -1.60 0.74 8.47
CA ARG A 36 -0.28 0.67 9.11
C ARG A 36 0.21 2.05 9.52
N GLY A 37 0.02 3.07 8.69
CA GLY A 37 0.34 4.46 8.99
C GLY A 37 -0.35 4.92 10.27
N ARG A 38 -1.69 4.71 10.35
CA ARG A 38 -2.48 4.99 11.55
C ARG A 38 -1.91 4.30 12.80
N LYS A 39 -1.58 3.00 12.70
CA LYS A 39 -1.06 2.23 13.85
C LYS A 39 0.34 2.69 14.28
N LYS A 40 1.22 3.04 13.32
CA LYS A 40 2.63 3.36 13.59
C LYS A 40 2.84 4.80 14.05
N TYR A 41 2.12 5.75 13.43
CA TYR A 41 2.34 7.19 13.62
C TYR A 41 1.15 7.90 14.27
N GLY A 42 0.03 7.20 14.49
CA GLY A 42 -1.21 7.81 14.97
C GLY A 42 -1.90 8.68 13.91
N ALA A 43 -1.42 8.69 12.67
CA ALA A 43 -1.87 9.58 11.61
C ALA A 43 -1.90 8.88 10.23
N THR A 44 -2.73 9.40 9.31
CA THR A 44 -2.80 9.00 7.89
C THR A 44 -1.96 9.95 7.03
N LEU A 45 -2.06 9.84 5.70
CA LEU A 45 -1.55 10.89 4.80
C LEU A 45 -2.32 12.21 4.89
N ASP A 46 -3.47 12.24 5.58
CA ASP A 46 -4.24 13.47 5.84
C ASP A 46 -3.71 14.28 7.04
N ARG A 47 -2.50 13.94 7.52
CA ARG A 47 -1.83 14.63 8.62
C ARG A 47 -1.46 16.07 8.25
N ASP A 48 -1.51 16.97 9.23
CA ASP A 48 -1.27 18.41 9.09
C ASP A 48 -0.04 18.91 9.85
N ASP A 49 0.71 17.99 10.47
CA ASP A 49 1.87 18.29 11.32
C ASP A 49 3.21 18.33 10.57
N LEU A 50 3.22 18.02 9.26
CA LEU A 50 4.40 18.09 8.40
C LEU A 50 4.37 19.33 7.50
N SER A 51 5.51 20.02 7.40
CA SER A 51 5.74 21.07 6.41
C SER A 51 5.91 20.49 5.00
N HIS A 52 5.77 21.36 3.99
CA HIS A 52 6.01 20.98 2.60
C HIS A 52 7.39 20.37 2.34
N ASN A 53 8.44 20.91 2.99
CA ASN A 53 9.79 20.39 2.82
C ASN A 53 9.98 19.03 3.49
N GLU A 54 9.34 18.77 4.63
CA GLU A 54 9.36 17.46 5.28
C GLU A 54 8.64 16.41 4.43
N TRP A 55 7.51 16.76 3.81
CA TRP A 55 6.84 15.90 2.83
C TRP A 55 7.76 15.52 1.65
N LEU A 56 8.45 16.51 1.08
CA LEU A 56 9.39 16.27 -0.03
C LEU A 56 10.59 15.42 0.40
N GLN A 57 11.10 15.66 1.61
CA GLN A 57 12.20 14.89 2.17
C GLN A 57 11.81 13.41 2.34
N HIS A 58 10.64 13.13 2.94
CA HIS A 58 10.13 11.76 3.06
C HIS A 58 9.88 11.10 1.70
N MET A 59 9.37 11.83 0.73
CA MET A 59 9.20 11.31 -0.64
C MET A 59 10.56 10.93 -1.26
N ALA A 60 11.59 11.76 -1.11
CA ALA A 60 12.93 11.46 -1.62
C ALA A 60 13.55 10.21 -0.96
N GLU A 61 13.36 10.05 0.35
CA GLU A 61 13.79 8.86 1.11
C GLU A 61 13.10 7.59 0.61
N GLU A 62 11.78 7.59 0.47
CA GLU A 62 11.02 6.43 0.01
C GLU A 62 11.33 6.06 -1.45
N LEU A 63 11.64 7.04 -2.31
CA LEU A 63 12.11 6.80 -3.67
C LEU A 63 13.52 6.18 -3.69
N LEU A 64 14.40 6.59 -2.78
CA LEU A 64 15.74 5.99 -2.64
C LEU A 64 15.64 4.53 -2.19
N ASP A 65 14.76 4.22 -1.24
CA ASP A 65 14.47 2.84 -0.83
C ASP A 65 13.98 2.00 -2.03
N GLY A 66 13.07 2.56 -2.84
CA GLY A 66 12.60 1.93 -4.08
C GLY A 66 13.73 1.65 -5.09
N ALA A 67 14.62 2.62 -5.30
CA ALA A 67 15.80 2.45 -6.16
C ALA A 67 16.75 1.38 -5.60
N GLY A 68 16.93 1.33 -4.28
CA GLY A 68 17.72 0.31 -3.59
C GLY A 68 17.20 -1.11 -3.85
N TYR A 69 15.89 -1.32 -3.73
CA TYR A 69 15.27 -2.61 -4.04
C TYR A 69 15.47 -3.02 -5.51
N ALA A 70 15.29 -2.09 -6.45
CA ALA A 70 15.47 -2.36 -7.87
C ALA A 70 16.93 -2.77 -8.18
N LEU A 71 17.91 -2.02 -7.67
CA LEU A 71 19.33 -2.36 -7.86
C LEU A 71 19.70 -3.70 -7.23
N ALA A 72 19.18 -4.01 -6.04
CA ALA A 72 19.41 -5.30 -5.41
C ALA A 72 18.84 -6.46 -6.24
N ALA A 73 17.61 -6.33 -6.75
CA ALA A 73 16.98 -7.35 -7.59
C ALA A 73 17.78 -7.58 -8.89
N MET A 74 18.18 -6.51 -9.58
CA MET A 74 19.02 -6.60 -10.80
C MET A 74 20.35 -7.31 -10.55
N ARG A 75 20.95 -7.12 -9.36
CA ARG A 75 22.19 -7.82 -9.00
C ARG A 75 21.96 -9.31 -8.78
N THR A 76 20.83 -9.70 -8.19
CA THR A 76 20.46 -11.11 -8.03
C THR A 76 20.26 -11.77 -9.40
N ASP A 77 19.53 -11.13 -10.31
CA ASP A 77 19.29 -11.65 -11.66
C ASP A 77 20.60 -11.85 -12.43
N ALA A 78 21.57 -10.93 -12.27
CA ALA A 78 22.90 -11.06 -12.87
C ALA A 78 23.75 -12.19 -12.28
N LEU A 79 23.53 -12.57 -11.02
CA LEU A 79 24.20 -13.71 -10.39
C LEU A 79 23.55 -15.05 -10.77
N GLU A 80 22.23 -15.07 -10.97
CA GLU A 80 21.48 -16.26 -11.38
C GLU A 80 21.60 -16.54 -12.89
N ASN A 81 21.88 -15.50 -13.71
CA ASN A 81 22.05 -15.62 -15.15
C ASN A 81 23.30 -14.90 -15.67
N PRO A 82 24.52 -15.41 -15.38
CA PRO A 82 25.79 -14.72 -15.65
C PRO A 82 26.19 -14.66 -17.14
N HIS A 83 25.38 -15.22 -18.04
CA HIS A 83 25.67 -15.33 -19.48
C HIS A 83 24.57 -14.78 -20.39
N GLY A 84 23.71 -13.90 -19.86
CA GLY A 84 22.78 -13.10 -20.68
C GLY A 84 23.51 -12.23 -21.70
#